data_AF-A0A7Y5KA31-F1
#
_entry.id   AF-A0A7Y5KA31-F1
#
_cell.length_a   1.000
_cell.length_b   1.000
_cell.length_c   1.000
_cell.angle_alpha   90.00
_cell.angle_beta   90.00
_cell.angle_gamma   90.00
#
_symmetry.space_group_name_H-M   'P 1'
#
loop_
_entity.id
_entity.type
_entity.pdbx_description
1 polymer ?
#
loop_
_entity_poly.entity_id
_entity_poly.type
_entity_poly.pdbx_seq_one_letter_code
_entity_poly.pdbx_strand_id
1 'polypeptide(L)'
;ELKKQEGKQFAVDGVPKALPALQRAARLQQKAGAPAMSWEQLQATLYEMEGKMESNHRHDQISSDETLHQLYGDALFALVAFGRGLELNAEDALREACDRFMHASRTAEGNGVVE
;
A
#
# COMPACT_ATOMS: atom_id res chain seq x y z
N GLU A 1 -21.26 -30.20 31.59
CA GLU A 1 -20.27 -30.07 30.50
C GLU A 1 -20.41 -28.69 29.83
N LEU A 2 -19.76 -27.65 30.39
CA LEU A 2 -19.72 -26.33 29.75
C LEU A 2 -18.63 -26.35 28.66
N LYS A 3 -19.04 -26.36 27.39
CA LYS A 3 -18.14 -26.09 26.26
C LYS A 3 -17.63 -24.65 26.38
N LYS A 4 -16.35 -24.50 26.76
CA LYS A 4 -15.59 -23.25 26.65
C LYS A 4 -15.77 -22.70 25.23
N GLN A 5 -16.27 -21.47 25.13
CA GLN A 5 -16.19 -20.70 23.90
C GLN A 5 -14.70 -20.36 23.69
N GLU A 6 -14.01 -21.15 22.89
CA GLU A 6 -12.67 -20.81 22.42
C GLU A 6 -12.76 -19.48 21.66
N GLY A 7 -11.95 -18.51 22.09
CA GLY A 7 -11.96 -17.16 21.56
C GLY A 7 -11.81 -17.18 20.05
N LYS A 8 -12.71 -16.49 19.33
CA LYS A 8 -12.67 -16.32 17.88
C LYS A 8 -11.27 -15.88 17.46
N GLN A 9 -10.46 -16.79 16.93
CA GLN A 9 -9.26 -16.42 16.19
C GLN A 9 -9.74 -15.77 14.89
N PHE A 10 -9.42 -14.50 14.70
CA PHE A 10 -9.70 -13.82 13.44
C PHE A 10 -8.77 -14.40 12.37
N ALA A 11 -9.25 -14.46 11.11
CA ALA A 11 -8.50 -15.03 10.00
C ALA A 11 -7.09 -14.43 9.84
N VAL A 12 -6.85 -13.20 10.32
CA VAL A 12 -5.56 -12.50 10.23
C VAL A 12 -4.65 -12.65 11.46
N ASP A 13 -5.08 -13.35 12.51
CA ASP A 13 -4.37 -13.44 13.80
C ASP A 13 -3.00 -14.11 13.65
N GLY A 14 -1.92 -13.39 13.93
CA GLY A 14 -0.54 -13.90 13.81
C GLY A 14 0.30 -13.29 12.70
N VAL A 15 -0.21 -12.27 11.99
CA VAL A 15 0.65 -11.39 11.19
C VAL A 15 1.38 -10.42 12.15
N PRO A 16 2.73 -10.48 12.27
CA PRO A 16 3.45 -9.61 13.21
C PRO A 16 3.30 -8.13 12.85
N LYS A 17 3.10 -7.29 13.87
CA LYS A 17 3.07 -5.82 13.70
C LYS A 17 4.44 -5.22 13.33
N ALA A 18 5.52 -5.93 13.65
CA ALA A 18 6.89 -5.50 13.38
C ALA A 18 7.34 -5.73 11.93
N LEU A 19 6.52 -6.37 11.10
CA LEU A 19 6.81 -6.50 9.68
C LEU A 19 6.79 -5.12 8.99
N PRO A 20 7.66 -4.90 7.99
CA PRO A 20 7.52 -3.78 7.07
C PRO A 20 6.11 -3.69 6.48
N ALA A 21 5.64 -2.47 6.22
CA ALA A 21 4.23 -2.21 5.95
C ALA A 21 3.68 -2.94 4.71
N LEU A 22 4.45 -2.99 3.60
CA LEU A 22 4.01 -3.64 2.37
C LEU A 22 4.05 -5.17 2.51
N GLN A 23 5.10 -5.70 3.15
CA GLN A 23 5.16 -7.12 3.49
C GLN A 23 4.01 -7.53 4.42
N ARG A 24 3.68 -6.69 5.41
CA ARG A 24 2.54 -6.90 6.31
C ARG A 24 1.21 -6.91 5.55
N ALA A 25 1.01 -5.98 4.63
CA ALA A 25 -0.18 -5.94 3.78
C ALA A 25 -0.34 -7.22 2.95
N ALA A 26 0.73 -7.69 2.29
CA ALA A 26 0.70 -8.92 1.52
C ALA A 26 0.34 -10.15 2.39
N ARG A 27 0.88 -10.24 3.61
CA ARG A 27 0.56 -11.31 4.57
C ARG A 27 -0.89 -11.24 5.05
N LEU A 28 -1.42 -10.05 5.32
CA LEU A 28 -2.83 -9.87 5.69
C LEU A 28 -3.75 -10.35 4.57
N GLN A 29 -3.47 -10.00 3.32
CA GLN A 29 -4.26 -10.41 2.16
C GLN A 29 -4.21 -11.94 1.93
N GLN A 30 -3.02 -12.53 2.01
CA GLN A 30 -2.85 -13.99 1.90
C GLN A 30 -3.65 -14.73 2.98
N LYS A 31 -3.54 -14.26 4.23
CA LYS A 31 -4.16 -14.91 5.37
C LYS A 31 -5.68 -14.73 5.41
N ALA A 32 -6.17 -13.59 4.93
CA ALA A 32 -7.59 -13.36 4.72
C ALA A 32 -8.17 -14.17 3.55
N GLY A 33 -7.35 -14.88 2.77
CA GLY A 33 -7.79 -15.59 1.57
C GLY A 33 -8.26 -14.62 0.48
N ALA A 34 -7.77 -13.37 0.48
CA ALA A 34 -8.18 -12.36 -0.47
C ALA A 34 -7.80 -12.82 -1.90
N PRO A 35 -8.68 -12.65 -2.90
CA PRO A 35 -8.33 -12.92 -4.29
C PRO A 35 -7.26 -11.95 -4.77
N ALA A 36 -6.60 -12.30 -5.87
CA ALA A 36 -5.79 -11.34 -6.61
C ALA A 36 -6.69 -10.20 -7.10
N MET A 37 -6.18 -8.97 -7.03
CA MET A 37 -6.91 -7.80 -7.53
C MET A 37 -6.73 -7.72 -9.05
N SER A 38 -7.82 -7.49 -9.78
CA SER A 38 -7.80 -7.20 -11.22
C SER A 38 -7.36 -5.76 -11.50
N TRP A 39 -6.96 -5.48 -12.75
CA TRP A 39 -6.60 -4.14 -13.17
C TRP A 39 -7.79 -3.17 -13.03
N GLU A 40 -8.99 -3.61 -13.39
CA GLU A 40 -10.22 -2.81 -13.32
C GLU A 40 -10.54 -2.41 -11.87
N GLN A 41 -10.35 -3.32 -10.92
CA GLN A 41 -10.52 -3.02 -9.49
C GLN A 41 -9.48 -2.02 -8.99
N LEU A 42 -8.22 -2.17 -9.39
CA LEU A 42 -7.18 -1.21 -9.03
C LEU A 42 -7.49 0.18 -9.58
N GLN A 43 -7.91 0.28 -10.85
CA GLN A 43 -8.28 1.55 -11.46
C GLN A 43 -9.43 2.22 -10.72
N ALA A 44 -10.45 1.46 -10.31
CA ALA A 44 -11.56 2.00 -9.53
C ALA A 44 -11.10 2.62 -8.19
N THR A 45 -10.21 1.94 -7.46
CA THR A 45 -9.63 2.48 -6.21
C THR A 45 -8.82 3.74 -6.44
N LEU A 46 -8.00 3.78 -7.51
CA LEU A 46 -7.20 4.95 -7.84
C LEU A 46 -8.08 6.14 -8.26
N TYR A 47 -9.14 5.89 -9.02
CA TYR A 47 -10.09 6.92 -9.46
C TYR A 47 -10.88 7.53 -8.28
N GLU A 48 -11.25 6.73 -7.29
CA GLU A 48 -11.88 7.23 -6.06
C GLU A 48 -10.95 8.18 -5.31
N MET A 49 -9.68 7.81 -5.15
CA MET A 49 -8.66 8.63 -4.52
C MET A 49 -8.46 9.96 -5.27
N GLU A 50 -8.32 9.91 -6.60
CA GLU A 50 -8.17 11.08 -7.46
C GLU A 50 -9.37 12.02 -7.34
N GLY A 51 -10.59 11.50 -7.46
CA GLY A 51 -11.81 12.30 -7.34
C GLY A 51 -11.93 12.99 -5.98
N LYS A 52 -11.45 12.35 -4.90
CA LYS A 52 -11.41 12.98 -3.58
C LYS A 52 -10.37 14.09 -3.49
N MET A 53 -9.16 13.86 -4.01
CA MET A 53 -8.12 14.89 -4.09
C MET A 53 -8.60 16.12 -4.86
N GLU A 54 -9.21 15.91 -6.03
CA GLU A 54 -9.73 17.01 -6.85
C GLU A 54 -10.86 17.77 -6.15
N SER A 55 -11.77 17.07 -5.46
CA SER A 55 -12.84 17.70 -4.68
C SER A 55 -12.28 18.57 -3.54
N ASN A 56 -11.26 18.09 -2.83
CA ASN A 56 -10.59 18.84 -1.77
C ASN A 56 -9.95 20.12 -2.30
N HIS A 57 -9.22 20.01 -3.41
CA HIS A 57 -8.60 21.15 -4.08
C HIS A 57 -9.63 22.20 -4.52
N ARG A 58 -10.77 21.78 -5.07
CA ARG A 58 -11.80 22.70 -5.58
C ARG A 58 -12.56 23.44 -4.48
N HIS A 59 -12.73 22.83 -3.31
CA HIS A 59 -13.54 23.42 -2.24
C HIS A 59 -12.70 24.10 -1.15
N ASP A 60 -11.38 24.20 -1.34
CA ASP A 60 -10.40 24.63 -0.32
C ASP A 60 -10.62 23.92 1.03
N GLN A 61 -11.24 22.74 0.94
CA GLN A 61 -11.45 21.86 2.07
C GLN A 61 -10.18 21.03 2.13
N ILE A 62 -9.37 21.32 3.14
CA ILE A 62 -8.56 20.29 3.76
C ILE A 62 -9.61 19.28 4.26
N SER A 63 -10.01 18.30 3.44
CA SER A 63 -10.68 17.13 4.02
C SER A 63 -9.79 16.72 5.18
N SER A 64 -10.38 16.46 6.34
CA SER A 64 -9.71 15.88 7.50
C SER A 64 -8.54 15.04 7.00
N ASP A 65 -7.31 15.46 7.33
CA ASP A 65 -6.06 14.84 6.86
C ASP A 65 -6.13 13.30 6.89
N GLU A 66 -6.88 12.79 7.88
CA GLU A 66 -7.31 11.42 8.09
C GLU A 66 -8.01 10.73 6.88
N THR A 67 -8.92 11.39 6.15
CA THR A 67 -9.62 10.79 5.00
C THR A 67 -8.68 10.61 3.81
N LEU A 68 -7.81 11.59 3.55
CA LEU A 68 -6.82 11.49 2.48
C LEU A 68 -5.76 10.44 2.82
N HIS A 69 -5.31 10.41 4.08
CA HIS A 69 -4.41 9.40 4.59
C HIS A 69 -4.99 7.98 4.44
N GLN A 70 -6.27 7.80 4.76
CA GLN A 70 -6.98 6.52 4.61
C GLN A 70 -7.02 6.08 3.14
N LEU A 71 -7.47 6.96 2.23
CA LEU A 71 -7.54 6.64 0.80
C LEU A 71 -6.17 6.34 0.19
N TYR A 72 -5.13 7.07 0.62
CA TYR A 72 -3.76 6.79 0.21
C TYR A 72 -3.30 5.41 0.71
N GLY A 73 -3.62 5.07 1.97
CA GLY A 73 -3.38 3.74 2.53
C GLY A 73 -4.10 2.63 1.76
N ASP A 74 -5.36 2.85 1.39
CA ASP A 74 -6.17 1.90 0.62
C ASP A 74 -5.62 1.72 -0.80
N ALA A 75 -5.15 2.79 -1.45
CA ALA A 75 -4.47 2.73 -2.74
C ALA A 75 -3.16 1.91 -2.66
N LEU A 76 -2.34 2.13 -1.63
CA LEU A 76 -1.13 1.32 -1.40
C LEU A 76 -1.47 -0.16 -1.15
N PHE A 77 -2.50 -0.42 -0.35
CA PHE A 77 -2.96 -1.79 -0.06
C PHE A 77 -3.49 -2.49 -1.31
N ALA A 78 -4.23 -1.78 -2.16
CA ALA A 78 -4.70 -2.23 -3.47
C ALA A 78 -3.54 -2.55 -4.41
N LEU A 79 -2.52 -1.70 -4.48
CA LEU A 79 -1.30 -1.95 -5.26
C LEU A 79 -0.57 -3.22 -4.81
N VAL A 80 -0.51 -3.50 -3.50
CA VAL A 80 0.04 -4.76 -2.97
C VAL A 80 -0.79 -5.96 -3.43
N ALA A 81 -2.13 -5.85 -3.39
CA ALA A 81 -3.03 -6.93 -3.84
C ALA A 81 -2.89 -7.22 -5.33
N PHE A 82 -2.76 -6.17 -6.13
CA PHE A 82 -2.55 -6.26 -7.58
C PHE A 82 -1.19 -6.86 -7.90
N GLY A 83 -0.10 -6.35 -7.29
CA GLY A 83 1.24 -6.90 -7.46
C GLY A 83 1.34 -8.38 -7.08
N ARG A 84 0.66 -8.80 -6.01
CA ARG A 84 0.59 -10.23 -5.62
C ARG A 84 -0.07 -11.09 -6.71
N GLY A 85 -1.08 -10.57 -7.40
CA GLY A 85 -1.70 -11.24 -8.55
C GLY A 85 -0.75 -11.45 -9.73
N LEU A 86 0.30 -10.61 -9.82
CA LEU A 86 1.38 -10.68 -10.80
C LEU A 86 2.63 -11.40 -10.26
N GLU A 87 2.53 -12.05 -9.09
CA GLU A 87 3.65 -12.71 -8.40
C GLU A 87 4.81 -11.77 -8.01
N LEU A 88 4.53 -10.47 -7.87
CA LEU A 88 5.51 -9.47 -7.45
C LEU A 88 5.54 -9.31 -5.93
N ASN A 89 6.74 -9.17 -5.36
CA ASN A 89 6.91 -8.74 -3.96
C ASN A 89 6.95 -7.21 -3.88
N ALA A 90 5.88 -6.60 -3.39
CA ALA A 90 5.75 -5.15 -3.28
C ALA A 90 6.84 -4.49 -2.42
N GLU A 91 7.31 -5.15 -1.37
CA GLU A 91 8.38 -4.63 -0.50
C GLU A 91 9.71 -4.54 -1.26
N ASP A 92 10.05 -5.59 -2.01
CA ASP A 92 11.29 -5.62 -2.81
C ASP A 92 11.20 -4.65 -3.99
N ALA A 93 10.05 -4.59 -4.67
CA ALA A 93 9.83 -3.65 -5.78
C ALA A 93 9.98 -2.18 -5.35
N LEU A 94 9.44 -1.80 -4.19
CA LEU A 94 9.63 -0.45 -3.66
C LEU A 94 11.09 -0.20 -3.25
N ARG A 95 11.75 -1.18 -2.61
CA ARG A 95 13.17 -1.08 -2.24
C ARG A 95 14.03 -0.80 -3.45
N GLU A 96 13.86 -1.56 -4.52
CA GLU A 96 14.58 -1.35 -5.78
C GLU A 96 14.30 0.02 -6.41
N ALA A 97 13.05 0.51 -6.32
CA ALA A 97 12.71 1.85 -6.80
C ALA A 97 13.43 2.95 -6.00
N CYS A 98 13.49 2.81 -4.66
CA CYS A 98 14.25 3.71 -3.80
C CYS A 98 15.75 3.67 -4.12
N ASP A 99 16.32 2.49 -4.33
CA ASP A 99 17.74 2.34 -4.68
C ASP A 99 18.06 3.01 -6.03
N ARG A 100 17.20 2.82 -7.05
CA ARG A 100 17.34 3.52 -8.34
C ARG A 100 17.29 5.03 -8.19
N PHE A 101 16.39 5.55 -7.36
CA PHE A 101 16.30 6.98 -7.09
C PHE A 101 17.59 7.50 -6.43
N MET A 102 18.08 6.82 -5.38
CA MET A 102 19.32 7.18 -4.69
C MET A 102 20.53 7.19 -5.63
N HIS A 103 20.64 6.20 -6.53
CA HIS A 103 21.71 6.17 -7.53
C HIS A 103 21.60 7.32 -8.54
N ALA A 104 20.40 7.64 -9.01
CA ALA A 104 20.18 8.74 -9.93
C ALA A 104 20.51 10.10 -9.29
N SER A 105 20.08 10.34 -8.05
CA SER A 105 20.37 11.57 -7.31
C SER A 105 21.87 11.80 -7.12
N ARG A 106 22.61 10.76 -6.70
CA ARG A 106 24.08 10.85 -6.52
C ARG A 106 24.83 11.14 -7.82
N THR A 107 24.35 10.60 -8.94
CA THR A 107 24.95 10.86 -10.26
C THR A 107 24.69 12.29 -10.72
N ALA A 108 23.50 12.83 -10.46
CA ALA A 108 23.17 14.23 -10.77
C ALA A 108 23.99 15.21 -9.93
N GLU A 109 24.21 14.92 -8.64
CA GLU A 109 25.07 15.72 -7.76
C GLU A 109 26.56 15.64 -8.16
N GLY A 110 27.03 14.46 -8.59
CA GLY A 110 28.39 14.26 -9.07
C GLY A 110 28.70 14.95 -10.41
N ASN A 111 27.69 15.12 -11.28
CA ASN A 111 27.81 15.89 -12.53
C ASN A 111 27.57 17.40 -12.34
N GLY A 112 27.19 17.85 -11.15
CA GLY A 112 27.00 19.27 -10.81
C GLY A 112 28.29 20.01 -10.39
N VAL A 113 29.45 19.34 -10.45
CA VAL A 113 30.77 19.94 -10.18
C VAL A 113 31.73 19.59 -11.32
N VAL A 114 31.61 20.31 -12.41
CA VAL A 114 32.73 20.62 -13.32
C VAL A 114 32.46 22.03 -13.84
N GLU A 115 33.45 22.89 -13.65
CA GLU A 115 33.48 24.33 -13.97
C GLU A 115 32.86 24.73 -15.30
#